data_AF-A0A4Y9QJD6-F1
#
_entry.id   AF-A0A4Y9QJD6-F1
#
_cell.length_a   1.000
_cell.length_b   1.000
_cell.length_c   1.000
_cell.angle_alpha   90.00
_cell.angle_beta   90.00
_cell.angle_gamma   90.00
#
_symmetry.space_group_name_H-M   'P 1'
#
loop_
_entity.id
_entity.type
_entity.pdbx_description
1 polymer ?
#
loop_
_entity_poly.entity_id
_entity_poly.type
_entity_poly.pdbx_seq_one_letter_code
_entity_poly.pdbx_strand_id
1 'polypeptide(L)'
;MSAEPQNGPSGDAAERALADLVRELDRCVGELEQARTRAEKLLEHRRSGGPWLEIVTTESRPLIVERISTVLSSLATAGHSWRREQAAALQAEQISINRIAALFGVTRQRISALLKEQDAASAPTGD
;
A
#
# COMPACT_ATOMS: atom_id res chain seq x y z
N MET A 1 8.94 14.73 34.68
CA MET A 1 7.70 13.94 34.53
C MET A 1 7.29 14.09 33.08
N SER A 2 7.74 13.15 32.24
CA SER A 2 7.39 13.13 30.82
C SER A 2 5.99 12.55 30.70
N ALA A 3 5.07 13.28 30.07
CA ALA A 3 3.77 12.76 29.73
C ALA A 3 3.96 11.67 28.68
N GLU A 4 3.78 10.40 29.06
CA GLU A 4 3.60 9.32 28.10
C GLU A 4 2.35 9.65 27.28
N PRO A 5 2.44 9.75 25.94
CA PRO A 5 1.25 9.93 25.13
C PRO A 5 0.38 8.69 25.33
N GLN A 6 -0.82 8.89 25.87
CA GLN A 6 -1.82 7.83 25.94
C GLN A 6 -2.28 7.52 24.51
N ASN A 7 -1.52 6.67 23.82
CA ASN A 7 -1.94 6.10 22.56
C ASN A 7 -3.15 5.21 22.86
N GLY A 8 -4.35 5.69 22.53
CA GLY A 8 -5.52 4.84 22.53
C GLY A 8 -5.34 3.68 21.54
N PRO A 9 -6.21 2.65 21.57
CA PRO A 9 -6.11 1.47 20.70
C PRO A 9 -6.06 1.80 19.20
N SER A 10 -6.58 2.96 18.78
CA SER A 10 -6.47 3.48 17.40
C SER A 10 -5.09 4.06 17.06
N GLY A 11 -4.40 4.70 18.00
CA GLY A 11 -3.04 5.21 17.80
C GLY A 11 -2.05 4.07 17.54
N ASP A 12 -2.14 3.01 18.34
CA ASP A 12 -1.32 1.80 18.18
C ASP A 12 -1.66 1.01 16.90
N ALA A 13 -2.90 1.08 16.41
CA ALA A 13 -3.30 0.48 15.14
C ALA A 13 -2.75 1.27 13.93
N ALA A 14 -2.83 2.61 13.99
CA ALA A 14 -2.28 3.47 12.96
C ALA A 14 -0.76 3.37 12.85
N GLU A 15 -0.04 3.37 13.98
CA GLU A 15 1.41 3.20 13.99
C GLU A 15 1.85 1.88 13.34
N ARG A 16 1.18 0.77 13.71
CA ARG A 16 1.45 -0.54 13.10
C ARG A 16 1.15 -0.55 11.60
N ALA A 17 0.01 -0.02 11.18
CA ALA A 17 -0.33 0.02 9.75
C ALA A 17 0.63 0.89 8.94
N LEU A 18 1.16 1.97 9.52
CA LEU A 18 2.21 2.77 8.89
C LEU A 18 3.53 2.00 8.79
N ALA A 19 3.94 1.31 9.85
CA ALA A 19 5.13 0.46 9.82
C ALA A 19 4.99 -0.67 8.79
N ASP A 20 3.81 -1.27 8.66
CA ASP A 20 3.49 -2.28 7.65
C ASP A 20 3.60 -1.71 6.24
N LEU A 21 3.06 -0.51 6.02
CA LEU A 21 3.20 0.19 4.74
C LEU A 21 4.67 0.45 4.39
N VAL A 22 5.49 0.90 5.35
CA VAL A 22 6.93 1.11 5.12
C VAL A 22 7.61 -0.18 4.71
N ARG A 23 7.38 -1.28 5.44
CA ARG A 23 7.94 -2.60 5.09
C ARG A 23 7.51 -3.07 3.70
N GLU A 24 6.25 -2.83 3.35
CA GLU A 24 5.73 -3.20 2.04
C GLU A 24 6.30 -2.33 0.92
N LEU A 25 6.55 -1.05 1.17
CA LEU A 25 7.25 -0.16 0.24
C LEU A 25 8.68 -0.65 -0.02
N ASP A 26 9.43 -1.00 1.03
CA ASP A 26 10.79 -1.53 0.90
C ASP A 26 10.82 -2.81 0.06
N ARG A 27 9.86 -3.72 0.31
CA ARG A 27 9.70 -4.94 -0.49
C ARG A 27 9.40 -4.61 -1.96
N CYS A 28 8.49 -3.68 -2.21
CA CYS A 28 8.12 -3.26 -3.56
C CYS A 28 9.29 -2.60 -4.30
N VAL A 29 10.11 -1.79 -3.61
CA VAL A 29 11.34 -1.22 -4.20
C VAL A 29 12.26 -2.35 -4.66
N GLY A 30 12.53 -3.35 -3.82
CA GLY A 30 13.36 -4.49 -4.20
C GLY A 30 12.82 -5.28 -5.40
N GLU A 31 11.51 -5.48 -5.49
CA GLU A 31 10.88 -6.12 -6.66
C GLU A 31 11.00 -5.28 -7.93
N LEU A 32 10.82 -3.95 -7.82
CA LEU A 32 10.94 -3.02 -8.95
C LEU A 32 12.39 -2.89 -9.43
N GLU A 33 13.37 -2.94 -8.54
CA GLU A 33 14.79 -2.99 -8.88
C GLU A 33 15.13 -4.26 -9.68
N GLN A 34 14.65 -5.42 -9.23
CA GLN A 34 14.81 -6.68 -9.99
C GLN A 34 14.16 -6.60 -11.37
N ALA A 35 12.93 -6.06 -11.45
CA ALA A 35 12.23 -5.87 -12.72
C ALA A 35 13.00 -4.91 -13.64
N ARG A 36 13.56 -3.83 -13.09
CA ARG A 36 14.40 -2.87 -13.83
C ARG A 36 15.64 -3.55 -14.41
N THR A 37 16.40 -4.28 -13.59
CA THR A 37 17.58 -5.04 -14.07
C THR A 37 17.20 -6.05 -15.14
N ARG A 38 16.04 -6.69 -15.02
CA ARG A 38 15.56 -7.62 -16.05
C ARG A 38 15.21 -6.90 -17.35
N ALA A 39 14.52 -5.77 -17.27
CA ALA A 39 14.17 -4.94 -18.43
C ALA A 39 15.41 -4.46 -19.19
N GLU A 40 16.47 -4.07 -18.47
CA GLU A 40 17.75 -3.69 -19.07
C GLU A 40 18.36 -4.82 -19.90
N LYS A 41 18.36 -6.06 -19.39
CA LYS A 41 18.83 -7.24 -20.15
C LYS A 41 17.99 -7.51 -21.41
N LEU A 42 16.66 -7.35 -21.33
CA LEU A 42 15.79 -7.50 -22.50
C LEU A 42 16.07 -6.41 -23.55
N LEU A 43 16.34 -5.18 -23.10
CA LEU A 43 16.73 -4.08 -23.99
C LEU A 43 18.08 -4.34 -24.66
N GLU A 44 19.07 -4.89 -23.95
CA GLU A 44 20.35 -5.30 -24.52
C GLU A 44 20.16 -6.36 -25.62
N HIS A 45 19.37 -7.41 -25.33
CA HIS A 45 19.07 -8.45 -26.32
C HIS A 45 18.30 -7.90 -27.54
N ARG A 46 17.42 -6.92 -27.32
CA ARG A 46 16.76 -6.22 -28.42
C ARG A 46 17.72 -5.40 -29.26
N ARG A 47 18.65 -4.70 -28.63
CA ARG A 47 19.67 -3.85 -29.30
C ARG A 47 20.66 -4.68 -30.11
N SER A 48 20.91 -5.94 -29.74
CA SER A 48 21.69 -6.88 -30.55
C SER A 48 20.93 -7.47 -31.75
N GLY A 49 19.68 -7.04 -31.99
CA GLY A 49 18.87 -7.45 -33.14
C GLY A 49 17.92 -8.63 -32.88
N GLY A 50 17.80 -9.10 -31.64
CA GLY A 50 16.93 -10.23 -31.30
C GLY A 50 15.43 -9.97 -31.60
N PRO A 51 14.68 -10.96 -32.06
CA PRO A 51 13.23 -10.84 -32.26
C PRO A 51 12.48 -10.82 -30.92
N TRP A 52 11.38 -10.06 -30.85
CA TRP A 52 10.61 -9.90 -29.60
C TRP A 52 10.07 -11.21 -29.04
N LEU A 53 9.65 -12.13 -29.90
CA LEU A 53 9.15 -13.43 -29.47
C LEU A 53 10.22 -14.19 -28.66
N GLU A 54 11.47 -14.21 -29.13
CA GLU A 54 12.58 -14.86 -28.44
C GLU A 54 12.96 -14.13 -27.15
N ILE A 55 12.98 -12.79 -27.17
CA ILE A 55 13.27 -11.96 -25.99
C ILE A 55 12.29 -12.27 -24.85
N VAL A 56 11.00 -12.41 -25.16
CA VAL A 56 9.95 -12.66 -24.17
C VAL A 56 9.89 -14.14 -23.77
N THR A 57 10.11 -15.08 -24.69
CA THR A 57 10.06 -16.52 -24.35
C THR A 57 11.28 -16.98 -23.55
N THR A 58 12.42 -16.30 -23.71
CA THR A 58 13.63 -16.54 -22.90
C THR A 58 13.62 -15.76 -21.58
N GLU A 59 12.53 -15.03 -21.30
CA GLU A 59 12.36 -14.35 -20.03
C GLU A 59 12.17 -15.36 -18.89
N SER A 60 13.00 -15.24 -17.87
CA SER A 60 12.98 -16.06 -16.66
C SER A 60 11.83 -15.56 -15.78
N ARG A 61 11.01 -16.49 -15.30
CA ARG A 61 9.87 -16.17 -14.44
C ARG A 61 10.30 -15.71 -13.04
N PRO A 62 9.48 -14.90 -12.35
CA PRO A 62 8.26 -14.25 -12.87
C PRO A 62 8.60 -13.15 -13.86
N LEU A 63 7.74 -13.00 -14.87
CA LEU A 63 7.88 -11.99 -15.93
C LEU A 63 7.81 -10.59 -15.32
N ILE A 64 8.43 -9.59 -15.98
CA ILE A 64 8.37 -8.19 -15.54
C ILE A 64 6.91 -7.75 -15.35
N VAL A 65 6.01 -8.13 -16.24
CA VAL A 65 4.57 -7.78 -16.15
C VAL A 65 3.87 -8.41 -14.94
N GLU A 66 4.27 -9.64 -14.57
CA GLU A 66 3.74 -10.32 -13.39
C GLU A 66 4.22 -9.62 -12.13
N ARG A 67 5.53 -9.29 -12.06
CA ARG A 67 6.10 -8.54 -10.93
C ARG A 67 5.46 -7.17 -10.74
N ILE A 68 5.28 -6.40 -11.81
CA ILE A 68 4.60 -5.09 -11.76
C ILE A 68 3.18 -5.26 -11.23
N SER A 69 2.44 -6.27 -11.72
CA SER A 69 1.08 -6.53 -11.27
C SER A 69 1.03 -6.91 -9.78
N THR A 70 1.98 -7.74 -9.32
CA THR A 70 2.11 -8.08 -7.90
C THR A 70 2.42 -6.85 -7.05
N VAL A 71 3.37 -6.02 -7.45
CA VAL A 71 3.72 -4.77 -6.74
C VAL A 71 2.52 -3.85 -6.63
N LEU A 72 1.81 -3.60 -7.73
CA LEU A 72 0.62 -2.75 -7.73
C LEU A 72 -0.48 -3.28 -6.79
N SER A 73 -0.72 -4.59 -6.81
CA SER A 73 -1.69 -5.24 -5.91
C SER A 73 -1.29 -5.06 -4.44
N SER A 74 -0.03 -5.33 -4.10
CA SER A 74 0.43 -5.23 -2.71
C SER A 74 0.43 -3.80 -2.18
N LEU A 75 0.83 -2.82 -3.01
CA LEU A 75 0.74 -1.40 -2.66
C LEU A 75 -0.71 -0.95 -2.49
N ALA A 76 -1.64 -1.43 -3.33
CA ALA A 76 -3.05 -1.11 -3.19
C ALA A 76 -3.61 -1.63 -1.86
N THR A 77 -3.26 -2.85 -1.46
CA THR A 77 -3.66 -3.44 -0.18
C THR A 77 -3.08 -2.69 1.01
N ALA A 78 -1.76 -2.49 1.06
CA ALA A 78 -1.12 -1.79 2.18
C ALA A 78 -1.58 -0.34 2.29
N GLY A 79 -1.71 0.36 1.16
CA GLY A 79 -2.21 1.73 1.13
C GLY A 79 -3.69 1.85 1.50
N HIS A 80 -4.51 0.82 1.27
CA HIS A 80 -5.89 0.79 1.77
C HIS A 80 -5.94 0.64 3.29
N SER A 81 -5.18 -0.32 3.82
CA SER A 81 -5.05 -0.54 5.27
C SER A 81 -4.62 0.73 5.99
N TRP A 82 -3.54 1.37 5.52
CA TRP A 82 -3.04 2.61 6.11
C TRP A 82 -4.08 3.74 6.08
N ARG A 83 -4.74 3.98 4.93
CA ARG A 83 -5.76 5.04 4.83
C ARG A 83 -6.91 4.84 5.82
N ARG A 84 -7.28 3.59 6.09
CA ARG A 84 -8.34 3.24 7.04
C ARG A 84 -7.91 3.56 8.47
N GLU A 85 -6.76 3.06 8.91
CA GLU A 85 -6.27 3.28 10.28
C GLU A 85 -5.94 4.76 10.53
N GLN A 86 -5.37 5.46 9.55
CA GLN A 86 -5.09 6.89 9.65
C GLN A 86 -6.38 7.70 9.79
N ALA A 87 -7.43 7.38 9.03
CA ALA A 87 -8.72 8.06 9.15
C ALA A 87 -9.36 7.82 10.53
N ALA A 88 -9.27 6.59 11.05
CA ALA A 88 -9.78 6.23 12.38
C ALA A 88 -9.03 6.96 13.50
N ALA A 89 -7.69 7.01 13.44
CA ALA A 89 -6.88 7.76 14.41
C ALA A 89 -7.25 9.26 14.41
N LEU A 90 -7.37 9.89 13.24
CA LEU A 90 -7.79 11.29 13.14
C LEU A 90 -9.21 11.54 13.67
N GLN A 91 -10.13 10.58 13.47
CA GLN A 91 -11.47 10.68 14.03
C GLN A 91 -11.44 10.57 15.57
N ALA A 92 -10.59 9.70 16.13
CA ALA A 92 -10.39 9.58 17.58
C ALA A 92 -9.81 10.86 18.19
N GLU A 93 -9.00 11.60 17.43
CA GLU A 93 -8.53 12.96 17.74
C GLU A 93 -9.60 14.05 17.53
N GLN A 94 -10.86 13.66 17.29
CA GLN A 94 -12.01 14.55 17.06
C GLN A 94 -11.89 15.42 15.80
N ILE A 95 -11.05 15.05 14.84
CA ILE A 95 -10.99 15.74 13.54
C ILE A 95 -12.23 15.40 12.73
N SER A 96 -12.94 16.43 12.26
CA SER A 96 -14.16 16.24 11.48
C SER A 96 -13.90 15.51 10.15
N ILE A 97 -14.88 14.69 9.71
CA ILE A 97 -14.84 13.97 8.43
C ILE A 97 -14.57 14.91 7.25
N ASN A 98 -15.13 16.12 7.27
CA ASN A 98 -14.88 17.11 6.21
C ASN A 98 -13.42 17.55 6.15
N ARG A 99 -12.78 17.73 7.32
CA ARG A 99 -11.37 18.10 7.40
C ARG A 99 -10.47 16.94 6.98
N ILE A 100 -10.79 15.72 7.41
CA ILE A 100 -10.10 14.49 6.96
C ILE A 100 -10.21 14.38 5.43
N ALA A 101 -11.41 14.51 4.86
CA ALA A 101 -11.61 14.44 3.41
C ALA A 101 -10.74 15.44 2.64
N ALA A 102 -10.66 16.68 3.13
CA ALA A 102 -9.79 17.70 2.55
C ALA A 102 -8.29 17.35 2.66
N LEU A 103 -7.83 16.81 3.79
CA LEU A 103 -6.44 16.39 3.99
C LEU A 103 -6.05 15.24 3.05
N PHE A 104 -6.95 14.28 2.85
CA PHE A 104 -6.72 13.12 1.99
C PHE A 104 -6.95 13.44 0.49
N GLY A 105 -7.46 14.62 0.15
CA GLY A 105 -7.82 14.97 -1.23
C GLY A 105 -8.95 14.11 -1.80
N VAL A 106 -9.85 13.61 -0.96
CA VAL A 106 -10.97 12.75 -1.36
C VAL A 106 -12.32 13.33 -0.91
N THR A 107 -13.41 12.74 -1.38
CA THR A 107 -14.76 13.15 -0.97
C THR A 107 -15.07 12.71 0.46
N ARG A 108 -16.02 13.42 1.10
CA ARG A 108 -16.57 13.04 2.41
C ARG A 108 -17.08 11.60 2.43
N GLN A 109 -17.78 11.19 1.37
CA GLN A 109 -18.34 9.84 1.24
C GLN A 109 -17.25 8.77 1.31
N ARG A 110 -16.08 9.00 0.72
CA ARG A 110 -14.96 8.07 0.75
C ARG A 110 -14.38 7.91 2.15
N ILE A 111 -14.26 9.00 2.91
CA ILE A 111 -13.85 8.91 4.33
C ILE A 111 -14.91 8.19 5.17
N SER A 112 -16.20 8.50 4.98
CA SER A 112 -17.27 7.80 5.70
C SER A 112 -17.30 6.30 5.42
N ALA A 113 -16.96 5.87 4.20
CA ALA A 113 -16.84 4.45 3.87
C ALA A 113 -15.68 3.79 4.61
N LEU A 114 -14.49 4.42 4.63
CA LEU A 114 -13.32 3.92 5.34
C LEU A 114 -13.58 3.74 6.84
N LEU A 115 -14.23 4.70 7.48
CA LEU A 115 -14.57 4.62 8.91
C LEU A 115 -15.57 3.50 9.21
N LYS A 116 -16.59 3.33 8.36
CA LYS A 116 -17.56 2.23 8.50
C LYS A 116 -16.92 0.85 8.34
N GLU A 117 -15.99 0.70 7.41
CA GLU A 117 -15.22 -0.54 7.23
C GLU A 117 -14.38 -0.87 8.47
N GLN A 118 -13.86 0.15 9.17
CA GLN A 118 -13.11 -0.03 10.41
C GLN A 118 -14.01 -0.45 11.57
N ASP A 119 -15.16 0.21 11.73
CA ASP A 119 -16.14 -0.13 12.77
C ASP A 119 -16.61 -1.58 12.60
N ALA A 120 -16.86 -2.00 11.35
CA ALA A 120 -17.23 -3.38 11.03
C ALA A 120 -16.11 -4.39 11.33
N ALA A 121 -14.84 -4.01 11.15
CA ALA A 121 -13.71 -4.87 11.46
C ALA A 121 -13.38 -4.94 12.96
N SER A 122 -13.81 -3.93 13.75
CA SER A 122 -13.55 -3.82 15.18
C SER A 122 -14.67 -4.39 16.04
N ALA A 123 -15.86 -4.63 15.47
CA ALA A 123 -16.95 -5.32 16.14
C ALA A 123 -16.55 -6.79 16.40
N PRO A 124 -16.59 -7.28 17.66
CA PRO A 124 -16.39 -8.70 17.91
C PRO A 124 -17.51 -9.46 17.22
N THR A 125 -17.15 -10.41 16.36
CA THR A 125 -18.07 -11.43 15.83
C THR A 125 -18.70 -12.15 17.02
N GLY A 126 -19.88 -11.70 17.43
CA GLY A 126 -20.74 -12.39 18.38
C GLY A 126 -21.33 -13.61 17.69
N ASP A 127 -21.13 -14.77 18.33
CA ASP A 127 -21.71 -16.08 18.04
C ASP A 127 -23.23 -16.00 17.78
#